data_AF-A0A133Q715-F1
#
_entry.id   AF-A0A133Q715-F1
#
_cell.length_a   1.000
_cell.length_b   1.000
_cell.length_c   1.000
_cell.angle_alpha   90.00
_cell.angle_beta   90.00
_cell.angle_gamma   90.00
#
_symmetry.space_group_name_H-M   'P 1'
#
loop_
_entity.id
_entity.type
_entity.pdbx_description
1 polymer ?
#
loop_
_entity_poly.entity_id
_entity_poly.type
_entity_poly.pdbx_seq_one_letter_code
_entity_poly.pdbx_strand_id
1 'polypeptide(L)'
;MINRDLIRIKVVQLTYAYYQNGDRNIDKAEKELLFSLSKAYALYNYLLSLIVAITQEERHRVEILTNRAKREGTEEPSQRFAYNKFAVQVEENKQLNLYLETQKQRWEDDMEAIRKLCDQIEQSVIYKEYMASDDDSYDADREIWRKIYRTLIQENAELDSILEEKSLYWNDDKEIVDTFVIKTIKRFDPANKSEQDLLPEYKDEEDREFATKLFRSTILNADTYQRYMSETSRNWDFSRLAYMDVVIMQIAIAEMLTFSNIPVSVTINEYVELAKLYSTPRSGGYINGMLDSIARHLIGTGAMMKQMPEPRSRRPHDERWSGSNRHVQVNPQRPTDNEMLAEEQPTQE
;
A
#
# COMPACT_ATOMS: atom_id res chain seq x y z
N MET A 1 -0.36 11.57 6.48
CA MET A 1 -0.79 10.18 6.26
C MET A 1 -1.25 10.11 4.83
N ILE A 2 -2.21 10.96 4.46
CA ILE A 2 -2.60 11.22 3.08
C ILE A 2 -1.35 11.63 2.30
N ASN A 3 -1.00 10.82 1.31
CA ASN A 3 0.09 11.05 0.38
C ASN A 3 -0.47 11.16 -1.05
N ARG A 4 0.40 11.47 -2.01
CA ARG A 4 0.00 11.63 -3.42
C ARG A 4 -0.62 10.37 -4.01
N ASP A 5 -0.23 9.18 -3.56
CA ASP A 5 -0.77 7.92 -4.09
C ASP A 5 -2.24 7.75 -3.71
N LEU A 6 -2.58 7.94 -2.43
CA LEU A 6 -3.96 7.94 -1.96
C LEU A 6 -4.79 9.04 -2.63
N ILE A 7 -4.20 10.23 -2.80
CA ILE A 7 -4.88 11.34 -3.49
C ILE A 7 -5.23 10.96 -4.93
N ARG A 8 -4.30 10.37 -5.68
CA ARG A 8 -4.57 9.96 -7.08
C ARG A 8 -5.67 8.92 -7.15
N ILE A 9 -5.69 7.95 -6.24
CA ILE A 9 -6.76 6.95 -6.14
C ILE A 9 -8.11 7.63 -5.93
N LYS A 10 -8.21 8.51 -4.92
CA LYS A 10 -9.46 9.24 -4.67
C LYS A 10 -9.87 10.12 -5.84
N VAL A 11 -8.93 10.79 -6.50
CA VAL A 11 -9.23 11.57 -7.71
C VAL A 11 -9.79 10.68 -8.82
N VAL A 12 -9.19 9.51 -9.10
CA VAL A 12 -9.73 8.56 -10.09
C VAL A 12 -11.16 8.15 -9.76
N GLN A 13 -11.41 7.72 -8.53
CA GLN A 13 -12.73 7.29 -8.08
C GLN A 13 -13.77 8.39 -8.19
N LEU A 14 -13.46 9.59 -7.69
CA LEU A 14 -14.40 10.71 -7.65
C LEU A 14 -14.59 11.34 -9.03
N THR A 15 -13.58 11.37 -9.89
CA THR A 15 -13.75 11.82 -11.28
C THR A 15 -14.63 10.84 -12.05
N TYR A 16 -14.43 9.53 -11.88
CA TYR A 16 -15.30 8.51 -12.48
C TYR A 16 -16.75 8.68 -12.02
N ALA A 17 -16.98 8.78 -10.71
CA ALA A 17 -18.31 9.01 -10.15
C ALA A 17 -18.93 10.32 -10.64
N TYR A 18 -18.15 11.40 -10.70
CA TYR A 18 -18.61 12.70 -11.20
C TYR A 18 -19.10 12.63 -12.64
N TYR A 19 -18.43 11.90 -13.52
CA TYR A 19 -18.88 11.77 -14.90
C TYR A 19 -20.07 10.83 -15.09
N GLN A 20 -20.23 9.82 -14.22
CA GLN A 20 -21.41 8.95 -14.22
C GLN A 20 -22.65 9.64 -13.66
N ASN A 21 -22.46 10.57 -12.73
CA ASN A 21 -23.55 11.32 -12.11
C ASN A 21 -24.05 12.45 -13.04
N GLY A 22 -25.38 12.62 -13.09
CA GLY A 22 -26.00 13.67 -13.91
C GLY A 22 -25.85 15.09 -13.33
N ASP A 23 -25.67 15.20 -12.01
CA ASP A 23 -25.48 16.47 -11.29
C ASP A 23 -23.99 16.87 -11.35
N ARG A 24 -23.59 17.55 -12.44
CA ARG A 24 -22.21 17.96 -12.73
C ARG A 24 -21.73 19.16 -11.89
N ASN A 25 -22.07 19.21 -10.60
CA ASN A 25 -21.62 20.28 -9.71
C ASN A 25 -20.18 20.02 -9.18
N ILE A 26 -19.21 20.78 -9.70
CA ILE A 26 -17.79 20.62 -9.37
C ILE A 26 -17.48 20.91 -7.89
N ASP A 27 -18.10 21.94 -7.30
CA ASP A 27 -17.80 22.33 -5.91
C ASP A 27 -18.34 21.32 -4.91
N LYS A 28 -19.48 20.69 -5.23
CA LYS A 28 -20.01 19.56 -4.46
C LYS A 28 -19.08 18.35 -4.55
N ALA A 29 -18.58 18.03 -5.74
CA ALA A 29 -17.69 16.90 -5.96
C ALA A 29 -16.30 17.10 -5.32
N GLU A 30 -15.79 18.34 -5.30
CA GLU A 30 -14.54 18.67 -4.59
C GLU A 30 -14.70 18.52 -3.07
N LYS A 31 -15.82 18.97 -2.50
CA LYS A 31 -16.11 18.74 -1.08
C LYS A 31 -16.17 17.25 -0.76
N GLU A 32 -16.76 16.46 -1.64
CA GLU A 32 -16.81 15.00 -1.51
C GLU A 32 -15.42 14.37 -1.55
N LEU A 33 -14.54 14.82 -2.45
CA LEU A 33 -13.14 14.39 -2.49
C LEU A 33 -12.43 14.65 -1.16
N LEU A 34 -12.49 15.88 -0.65
CA LEU A 34 -11.86 16.24 0.62
C LEU A 34 -12.44 15.46 1.80
N PHE A 35 -13.75 15.22 1.79
CA PHE A 35 -14.41 14.41 2.79
C PHE A 35 -13.93 12.94 2.75
N SER A 36 -13.84 12.35 1.55
CA SER A 36 -13.33 10.98 1.37
C SER A 36 -11.88 10.82 1.85
N LEU A 37 -11.03 11.82 1.60
CA LEU A 37 -9.65 11.83 2.08
C LEU A 37 -9.58 11.91 3.61
N SER A 38 -10.44 12.74 4.21
CA SER A 38 -10.54 12.82 5.67
C SER A 38 -11.07 11.52 6.28
N LYS A 39 -11.94 10.79 5.57
CA LYS A 39 -12.39 9.45 5.98
C LYS A 39 -11.27 8.42 5.98
N ALA A 40 -10.31 8.48 5.06
CA ALA A 40 -9.12 7.65 5.12
C ALA A 40 -8.27 7.95 6.38
N TYR A 41 -8.17 9.22 6.78
CA TYR A 41 -7.50 9.60 8.02
C TYR A 41 -8.25 9.16 9.27
N ALA A 42 -9.58 9.17 9.23
CA ALA A 42 -10.39 8.57 10.28
C ALA A 42 -10.12 7.05 10.41
N LEU A 43 -10.02 6.33 9.28
CA LEU A 43 -9.68 4.90 9.27
C LEU A 43 -8.33 4.63 9.92
N TYR A 44 -7.31 5.44 9.60
CA TYR A 44 -5.96 5.32 10.18
C TYR A 44 -5.99 5.38 11.71
N ASN A 45 -6.68 6.37 12.28
CA ASN A 45 -6.79 6.50 13.74
C ASN A 45 -7.67 5.38 14.34
N TYR A 46 -8.74 4.98 13.65
CA TYR A 46 -9.62 3.90 14.09
C TYR A 46 -8.90 2.54 14.12
N LEU A 47 -8.01 2.27 13.16
CA LEU A 47 -7.19 1.05 13.15
C LEU A 47 -6.06 1.10 14.19
N LEU A 48 -5.56 2.26 14.57
CA LEU A 48 -4.65 2.38 15.72
C LEU A 48 -5.37 2.10 17.04
N SER A 49 -6.60 2.57 17.22
CA SER A 49 -7.38 2.30 18.43
C SER A 49 -7.81 0.84 18.55
N LEU A 50 -7.73 0.04 17.48
CA LEU A 50 -7.93 -1.42 17.54
C LEU A 50 -6.91 -2.09 18.47
N ILE A 51 -5.66 -1.63 18.48
CA ILE A 51 -4.61 -2.12 19.39
C ILE A 51 -5.01 -1.91 20.85
N VAL A 52 -5.58 -0.73 21.14
CA VAL A 52 -6.07 -0.35 22.47
C VAL A 52 -7.26 -1.23 22.86
N ALA A 53 -8.24 -1.42 21.96
CA ALA A 53 -9.41 -2.24 22.23
C ALA A 53 -9.03 -3.71 22.52
N ILE A 54 -8.12 -4.29 21.74
CA ILE A 54 -7.62 -5.65 21.96
C ILE A 54 -6.92 -5.75 23.32
N THR A 55 -6.00 -4.84 23.65
CA THR A 55 -5.29 -4.90 24.93
C THR A 55 -6.17 -4.63 26.14
N GLN A 56 -7.21 -3.80 26.00
CA GLN A 56 -8.23 -3.62 27.04
C GLN A 56 -9.02 -4.90 27.29
N GLU A 57 -9.47 -5.60 26.23
CA GLU A 57 -10.14 -6.90 26.38
C GLU A 57 -9.20 -7.96 26.97
N GLU A 58 -7.94 -7.99 26.57
CA GLU A 58 -6.94 -8.91 27.15
C GLU A 58 -6.71 -8.66 28.64
N ARG A 59 -6.68 -7.40 29.10
CA ARG A 59 -6.62 -7.09 30.54
C ARG A 59 -7.84 -7.62 31.27
N HIS A 60 -9.03 -7.48 30.70
CA HIS A 60 -10.25 -8.03 31.28
C HIS A 60 -10.20 -9.57 31.37
N ARG A 61 -9.73 -10.25 30.32
CA ARG A 61 -9.55 -11.71 30.30
C ARG A 61 -8.54 -12.17 31.36
N VAL A 62 -7.38 -11.51 31.45
CA VAL A 62 -6.35 -11.80 32.45
C VAL A 62 -6.87 -11.59 33.87
N GLU A 63 -7.65 -10.55 34.14
CA GLU A 63 -8.26 -10.31 35.44
C GLU A 63 -9.20 -11.46 35.87
N ILE A 64 -10.07 -11.90 34.95
CA ILE A 64 -10.97 -13.03 35.20
C ILE A 64 -10.18 -14.31 35.51
N LEU A 65 -9.17 -14.60 34.69
CA LEU A 65 -8.32 -15.79 34.86
C LEU A 65 -7.52 -15.74 36.16
N THR A 66 -6.98 -14.58 36.53
CA THR A 66 -6.28 -14.35 37.80
C THR A 66 -7.21 -14.62 39.00
N ASN A 67 -8.44 -14.10 38.95
CA ASN A 67 -9.43 -14.33 40.00
C ASN A 67 -9.87 -15.81 40.08
N ARG A 68 -9.85 -16.55 38.97
CA ARG A 68 -10.06 -18.00 38.98
C ARG A 68 -8.87 -18.73 39.60
N ALA A 69 -7.64 -18.41 39.19
CA ALA A 69 -6.43 -19.04 39.70
C ALA A 69 -6.28 -18.88 41.22
N LYS A 70 -6.56 -17.68 41.75
CA LYS A 70 -6.58 -17.42 43.20
C LYS A 70 -7.60 -18.26 43.97
N ARG A 71 -8.77 -18.52 43.38
CA ARG A 71 -9.82 -19.35 44.00
C ARG A 71 -9.46 -20.85 43.97
N GLU A 72 -8.79 -21.28 42.91
CA GLU A 72 -8.47 -22.69 42.66
C GLU A 72 -7.07 -23.08 43.18
N GLY A 73 -6.26 -22.11 43.60
CA GLY A 73 -4.88 -22.34 44.05
C GLY A 73 -3.93 -22.73 42.92
N THR A 74 -4.24 -22.33 41.68
CA THR A 74 -3.42 -22.58 40.49
C THR A 74 -2.52 -21.38 40.16
N GLU A 75 -1.62 -21.55 39.20
CA GLU A 75 -0.71 -20.49 38.76
C GLU A 75 -1.47 -19.35 38.07
N GLU A 76 -1.10 -18.11 38.39
CA GLU A 76 -1.72 -16.92 37.79
C GLU A 76 -1.28 -16.75 36.32
N PRO A 77 -2.17 -16.28 35.43
CA PRO A 77 -1.82 -16.05 34.03
C PRO A 77 -0.78 -14.92 33.89
N SER A 78 0.06 -15.00 32.87
CA SER A 78 1.00 -13.92 32.56
C SER A 78 0.27 -12.66 32.12
N GLN A 79 0.72 -11.51 32.65
CA GLN A 79 0.16 -10.20 32.34
C GLN A 79 0.86 -9.52 31.15
N ARG A 80 1.91 -10.14 30.59
CA ARG A 80 2.85 -9.50 29.67
C ARG A 80 2.20 -8.91 28.41
N PHE A 81 1.29 -9.63 27.76
CA PHE A 81 0.62 -9.12 26.57
C PHE A 81 -0.44 -8.05 26.92
N ALA A 82 -1.21 -8.30 27.98
CA ALA A 82 -2.25 -7.41 28.46
C ALA A 82 -1.71 -6.02 28.88
N TYR A 83 -0.48 -5.97 29.39
CA TYR A 83 0.22 -4.73 29.77
C TYR A 83 1.46 -4.47 28.89
N ASN A 84 1.40 -4.85 27.62
CA ASN A 84 2.44 -4.59 26.63
C ASN A 84 2.78 -3.09 26.58
N LYS A 85 4.05 -2.74 26.75
CA LYS A 85 4.53 -1.35 26.95
C LYS A 85 4.23 -0.46 25.75
N PHE A 86 4.34 -1.00 24.53
CA PHE A 86 3.99 -0.27 23.32
C PHE A 86 2.48 0.01 23.27
N ALA A 87 1.64 -0.98 23.51
CA ALA A 87 0.18 -0.80 23.47
C ALA A 87 -0.31 0.18 24.55
N VAL A 88 0.27 0.16 25.74
CA VAL A 88 0.01 1.15 26.79
C VAL A 88 0.37 2.56 26.31
N GLN A 89 1.50 2.73 25.63
CA GLN A 89 1.85 4.04 25.06
C GLN A 89 0.88 4.49 23.96
N VAL A 90 0.35 3.58 23.14
CA VAL A 90 -0.69 3.90 22.14
C VAL A 90 -1.98 4.34 22.84
N GLU A 91 -2.38 3.65 23.90
CA GLU A 91 -3.57 3.98 24.71
C GLU A 91 -3.44 5.35 25.38
N GLU A 92 -2.27 5.69 25.90
CA GLU A 92 -2.01 6.99 26.54
C GLU A 92 -1.79 8.14 25.54
N ASN A 93 -1.72 7.85 24.24
CA ASN A 93 -1.38 8.84 23.22
C ASN A 93 -2.39 10.01 23.17
N LYS A 94 -1.91 11.23 23.36
CA LYS A 94 -2.78 12.41 23.45
C LYS A 94 -3.51 12.73 22.14
N GLN A 95 -2.84 12.57 20.99
CA GLN A 95 -3.45 12.86 19.69
C GLN A 95 -4.54 11.85 19.35
N LEU A 96 -4.31 10.56 19.64
CA LEU A 96 -5.30 9.51 19.46
C LEU A 96 -6.51 9.74 20.37
N ASN A 97 -6.27 10.03 21.65
CA ASN A 97 -7.36 10.27 22.61
C ASN A 97 -8.22 11.48 22.22
N LEU A 98 -7.60 12.59 21.82
CA LEU A 98 -8.33 13.77 21.32
C LEU A 98 -9.18 13.43 20.08
N TYR A 99 -8.65 12.60 19.16
CA TYR A 99 -9.44 12.11 18.04
C TYR A 99 -10.64 11.28 18.52
N LEU A 100 -10.43 10.31 19.42
CA LEU A 100 -11.47 9.40 19.92
C LEU A 100 -12.58 10.10 20.71
N GLU A 101 -12.31 11.26 21.31
CA GLU A 101 -13.34 12.10 21.96
C GLU A 101 -14.36 12.66 20.96
N THR A 102 -13.96 12.84 19.69
CA THR A 102 -14.82 13.39 18.63
C THR A 102 -15.55 12.33 17.82
N GLN A 103 -15.21 11.05 18.01
CA GLN A 103 -15.79 9.95 17.24
C GLN A 103 -17.08 9.40 17.86
N LYS A 104 -18.02 9.05 16.99
CA LYS A 104 -19.31 8.44 17.38
C LYS A 104 -19.28 6.92 17.48
N GLN A 105 -18.34 6.28 16.80
CA GLN A 105 -18.22 4.82 16.72
C GLN A 105 -16.89 4.40 17.34
N ARG A 106 -16.91 3.31 18.12
CA ARG A 106 -15.74 2.75 18.79
C ARG A 106 -15.71 1.24 18.62
N TRP A 107 -14.56 0.62 18.85
CA TRP A 107 -14.45 -0.85 18.87
C TRP A 107 -15.25 -1.51 20.01
N GLU A 108 -15.62 -0.73 21.05
CA GLU A 108 -16.54 -1.15 22.10
C GLU A 108 -17.93 -1.54 21.55
N ASP A 109 -18.31 -1.03 20.37
CA ASP A 109 -19.56 -1.38 19.70
C ASP A 109 -19.47 -2.78 19.04
N ASP A 110 -18.26 -3.31 18.83
CA ASP A 110 -17.97 -4.54 18.08
C ASP A 110 -17.18 -5.56 18.90
N MET A 111 -17.51 -5.70 20.20
CA MET A 111 -16.76 -6.55 21.14
C MET A 111 -16.65 -8.02 20.72
N GLU A 112 -17.60 -8.54 19.94
CA GLU A 112 -17.50 -9.91 19.41
C GLU A 112 -16.29 -10.05 18.48
N ALA A 113 -16.07 -9.08 17.60
CA ALA A 113 -14.93 -9.07 16.69
C ALA A 113 -13.61 -8.93 17.46
N ILE A 114 -13.58 -8.07 18.50
CA ILE A 114 -12.42 -7.92 19.38
C ILE A 114 -12.08 -9.24 20.07
N ARG A 115 -13.08 -9.93 20.64
CA ARG A 115 -12.88 -11.25 21.28
C ARG A 115 -12.37 -12.30 20.31
N LYS A 116 -12.90 -12.35 19.09
CA LYS A 116 -12.40 -13.27 18.05
C LYS A 116 -10.95 -12.96 17.68
N LEU A 117 -10.57 -11.69 17.55
CA LEU A 117 -9.19 -11.29 17.30
C LEU A 117 -8.27 -11.68 18.45
N CYS A 118 -8.69 -11.43 19.69
CA CYS A 118 -8.02 -11.89 20.90
C CYS A 118 -7.75 -13.40 20.88
N ASP A 119 -8.77 -14.22 20.57
CA ASP A 119 -8.63 -15.67 20.45
C ASP A 119 -7.67 -16.08 19.32
N GLN A 120 -7.74 -15.42 18.16
CA GLN A 120 -6.83 -15.67 17.04
C GLN A 120 -5.38 -15.32 17.40
N ILE A 121 -5.17 -14.22 18.12
CA ILE A 121 -3.86 -13.77 18.59
C ILE A 121 -3.28 -14.83 19.53
N GLU A 122 -3.99 -15.24 20.58
CA GLU A 122 -3.50 -16.24 21.55
C GLU A 122 -3.17 -17.60 20.91
N GLN A 123 -3.95 -17.99 19.89
CA GLN A 123 -3.72 -19.24 19.17
C GLN A 123 -2.52 -19.17 18.22
N SER A 124 -2.12 -17.96 17.81
CA SER A 124 -1.05 -17.74 16.83
C SER A 124 0.33 -18.17 17.34
N VAL A 125 1.19 -18.56 16.40
CA VAL A 125 2.60 -18.84 16.69
C VAL A 125 3.32 -17.58 17.17
N ILE A 126 2.98 -16.42 16.61
CA ILE A 126 3.57 -15.11 16.95
C ILE A 126 3.41 -14.79 18.44
N TYR A 127 2.20 -14.99 18.97
CA TYR A 127 1.91 -14.77 20.38
C TYR A 127 2.66 -15.78 21.26
N LYS A 128 2.61 -17.07 20.92
CA LYS A 128 3.29 -18.14 21.67
C LYS A 128 4.80 -17.91 21.75
N GLU A 129 5.44 -17.53 20.66
CA GLU A 129 6.87 -17.19 20.61
C GLU A 129 7.20 -15.96 21.47
N TYR A 130 6.38 -14.91 21.39
CA TYR A 130 6.56 -13.72 22.23
C TYR A 130 6.43 -14.03 23.71
N MET A 131 5.39 -14.78 24.11
CA MET A 131 5.17 -15.12 25.51
C MET A 131 6.27 -16.02 26.08
N ALA A 132 6.90 -16.86 25.24
CA ALA A 132 8.01 -17.74 25.61
C ALA A 132 9.39 -17.05 25.58
N SER A 133 9.52 -15.85 25.01
CA SER A 133 10.78 -15.12 24.90
C SER A 133 11.17 -14.45 26.22
N ASP A 134 12.45 -14.46 26.61
CA ASP A 134 12.92 -13.71 27.79
C ASP A 134 13.11 -12.19 27.52
N ASP A 135 12.91 -11.74 26.27
CA ASP A 135 13.08 -10.33 25.88
C ASP A 135 11.87 -9.47 26.26
N ASP A 136 11.95 -8.81 27.42
CA ASP A 136 10.94 -7.86 27.91
C ASP A 136 11.21 -6.40 27.45
N SER A 137 11.94 -6.20 26.36
CA SER A 137 12.18 -4.84 25.85
C SER A 137 10.94 -4.21 25.22
N TYR A 138 10.90 -2.88 25.21
CA TYR A 138 9.90 -2.13 24.47
C TYR A 138 9.91 -2.47 22.96
N ASP A 139 11.09 -2.78 22.41
CA ASP A 139 11.23 -3.16 21.00
C ASP A 139 10.57 -4.52 20.71
N ALA A 140 10.71 -5.50 21.61
CA ALA A 140 9.98 -6.77 21.51
C ALA A 140 8.47 -6.55 21.55
N ASP A 141 8.00 -5.72 22.50
CA ASP A 141 6.60 -5.35 22.65
C ASP A 141 6.01 -4.66 21.42
N ARG A 142 6.78 -3.77 20.78
CA ARG A 142 6.39 -3.08 19.54
C ARG A 142 6.40 -4.03 18.33
N GLU A 143 7.40 -4.90 18.24
CA GLU A 143 7.56 -5.80 17.09
C GLU A 143 6.49 -6.91 17.07
N ILE A 144 6.03 -7.42 18.23
CA ILE A 144 4.88 -8.33 18.24
C ILE A 144 3.64 -7.65 17.63
N TRP A 145 3.33 -6.41 18.00
CA TRP A 145 2.16 -5.70 17.44
C TRP A 145 2.28 -5.49 15.94
N ARG A 146 3.48 -5.17 15.44
CA ARG A 146 3.72 -5.10 14.01
C ARG A 146 3.50 -6.45 13.31
N LYS A 147 3.93 -7.56 13.93
CA LYS A 147 3.72 -8.92 13.39
C LYS A 147 2.23 -9.28 13.40
N ILE A 148 1.54 -9.15 14.54
CA ILE A 148 0.09 -9.36 14.69
C ILE A 148 -0.66 -8.58 13.61
N TYR A 149 -0.35 -7.29 13.46
CA TYR A 149 -1.04 -6.45 12.49
C TYR A 149 -0.90 -6.99 11.06
N ARG A 150 0.33 -7.31 10.65
CA ARG A 150 0.62 -7.83 9.30
C ARG A 150 -0.02 -9.19 9.02
N THR A 151 -0.15 -10.05 10.02
CA THR A 151 -0.56 -11.44 9.79
C THR A 151 -2.02 -11.73 10.13
N LEU A 152 -2.60 -10.98 11.06
CA LEU A 152 -3.93 -11.25 11.62
C LEU A 152 -4.93 -10.10 11.40
N ILE A 153 -4.47 -8.87 11.12
CA ILE A 153 -5.34 -7.69 10.97
C ILE A 153 -5.41 -7.21 9.52
N GLN A 154 -4.27 -7.13 8.83
CA GLN A 154 -4.18 -6.59 7.48
C GLN A 154 -5.04 -7.38 6.48
N GLU A 155 -4.99 -8.71 6.54
CA GLU A 155 -5.68 -9.63 5.61
C GLU A 155 -6.83 -10.37 6.33
N ASN A 156 -7.66 -9.62 7.08
CA ASN A 156 -8.74 -10.19 7.89
C ASN A 156 -10.12 -9.90 7.29
N ALA A 157 -10.70 -10.88 6.61
CA ALA A 157 -11.97 -10.73 5.90
C ALA A 157 -13.16 -10.36 6.81
N GLU A 158 -13.17 -10.81 8.07
CA GLU A 158 -14.24 -10.45 9.01
C GLU A 158 -14.10 -8.97 9.43
N LEU A 159 -12.88 -8.53 9.71
CA LEU A 159 -12.58 -7.13 9.99
C LEU A 159 -12.91 -6.24 8.78
N ASP A 160 -12.56 -6.68 7.57
CA ASP A 160 -12.86 -5.96 6.34
C ASP A 160 -14.38 -5.75 6.24
N SER A 161 -15.19 -6.80 6.37
CA SER A 161 -16.66 -6.71 6.35
C SER A 161 -17.21 -5.70 7.37
N ILE A 162 -16.67 -5.69 8.60
CA ILE A 162 -17.09 -4.75 9.65
C ILE A 162 -16.76 -3.30 9.25
N LEU A 163 -15.57 -3.06 8.68
CA LEU A 163 -15.16 -1.74 8.22
C LEU A 163 -16.02 -1.26 7.05
N GLU A 164 -16.36 -2.16 6.12
CA GLU A 164 -17.24 -1.85 4.97
C GLU A 164 -18.64 -1.44 5.43
N GLU A 165 -19.21 -2.14 6.42
CA GLU A 165 -20.52 -1.81 7.00
C GLU A 165 -20.53 -0.44 7.68
N LYS A 166 -19.41 -0.04 8.30
CA LYS A 166 -19.30 1.24 9.02
C LYS A 166 -19.15 2.43 8.07
N SER A 167 -18.46 2.26 6.94
CA SER A 167 -18.15 3.37 6.04
C SER A 167 -17.84 2.92 4.63
N LEU A 168 -18.70 3.33 3.69
CA LEU A 168 -18.50 3.13 2.25
C LEU A 168 -17.21 3.76 1.70
N TYR A 169 -16.56 4.66 2.46
CA TYR A 169 -15.31 5.31 2.04
C TYR A 169 -14.07 4.47 2.33
N TRP A 170 -14.16 3.48 3.23
CA TRP A 170 -13.00 2.78 3.78
C TRP A 170 -12.52 1.60 2.92
N ASN A 171 -13.42 0.99 2.14
CA ASN A 171 -13.15 -0.26 1.41
C ASN A 171 -11.87 -0.20 0.57
N ASP A 172 -11.71 0.86 -0.21
CA ASP A 172 -10.55 1.03 -1.10
C ASP A 172 -9.34 1.69 -0.43
N ASP A 173 -9.48 2.18 0.79
CA ASP A 173 -8.40 2.91 1.49
C ASP A 173 -7.60 2.00 2.42
N LYS A 174 -8.19 0.88 2.85
CA LYS A 174 -7.63 0.04 3.92
C LYS A 174 -6.23 -0.44 3.61
N GLU A 175 -5.95 -0.94 2.40
CA GLU A 175 -4.62 -1.45 2.03
C GLU A 175 -3.51 -0.39 2.21
N ILE A 176 -3.78 0.84 1.80
CA ILE A 176 -2.85 1.96 1.94
C ILE A 176 -2.76 2.41 3.40
N VAL A 177 -3.89 2.50 4.08
CA VAL A 177 -3.95 2.91 5.49
C VAL A 177 -3.21 1.90 6.37
N ASP A 178 -3.36 0.60 6.14
CA ASP A 178 -2.64 -0.48 6.86
C ASP A 178 -1.13 -0.28 6.75
N THR A 179 -0.64 0.11 5.57
CA THR A 179 0.77 0.43 5.36
C THR A 179 1.22 1.60 6.26
N PHE A 180 0.38 2.61 6.45
CA PHE A 180 0.67 3.73 7.35
C PHE A 180 0.56 3.36 8.82
N VAL A 181 -0.41 2.53 9.21
CA VAL A 181 -0.51 2.02 10.59
C VAL A 181 0.75 1.23 10.95
N ILE A 182 1.20 0.33 10.08
CA ILE A 182 2.44 -0.43 10.28
C ILE A 182 3.67 0.49 10.36
N LYS A 183 3.74 1.54 9.52
CA LYS A 183 4.81 2.54 9.60
C LYS A 183 4.76 3.31 10.92
N THR A 184 3.57 3.64 11.41
CA THR A 184 3.38 4.32 12.69
C THR A 184 3.82 3.43 13.84
N ILE A 185 3.40 2.16 13.90
CA ILE A 185 3.85 1.21 14.93
C ILE A 185 5.37 1.22 15.05
N LYS A 186 6.09 1.13 13.92
CA LYS A 186 7.56 1.15 13.89
C LYS A 186 8.22 2.45 14.35
N ARG A 187 7.50 3.58 14.29
CA ARG A 187 8.04 4.92 14.58
C ARG A 187 7.88 5.33 16.04
N PHE A 188 7.06 4.61 16.81
CA PHE A 188 6.90 4.89 18.23
C PHE A 188 8.24 4.77 18.96
N ASP A 189 8.55 5.78 19.77
CA ASP A 189 9.74 5.85 20.59
C ASP A 189 9.32 5.95 22.07
N PRO A 190 9.82 5.06 22.95
CA PRO A 190 9.47 5.10 24.38
C PRO A 190 9.84 6.43 25.06
N ALA A 191 10.82 7.18 24.52
CA ALA A 191 11.20 8.48 25.06
C ALA A 191 10.07 9.52 24.97
N ASN A 192 9.18 9.40 23.97
CA ASN A 192 8.10 10.36 23.74
C ASN A 192 6.87 10.12 24.62
N LYS A 193 6.74 8.93 25.24
CA LYS A 193 5.60 8.57 26.11
C LYS A 193 4.25 8.91 25.43
N SER A 194 3.32 9.52 26.16
CA SER A 194 2.01 9.97 25.65
C SER A 194 2.07 11.10 24.63
N GLU A 195 3.22 11.76 24.47
CA GLU A 195 3.45 12.84 23.48
C GLU A 195 3.95 12.32 22.13
N GLN A 196 3.96 11.00 21.90
CA GLN A 196 4.36 10.43 20.63
C GLN A 196 3.51 11.00 19.48
N ASP A 197 4.16 11.66 18.52
CA ASP A 197 3.46 12.17 17.34
C ASP A 197 2.92 11.04 16.47
N LEU A 198 1.65 11.17 16.06
CA LEU A 198 1.06 10.38 15.00
C LEU A 198 1.34 11.02 13.64
N LEU A 199 1.08 10.29 12.56
CA LEU A 199 1.13 10.87 11.24
C LEU A 199 0.05 11.96 11.13
N PRO A 200 0.39 13.21 10.76
CA PRO A 200 -0.62 14.23 10.52
C PRO A 200 -1.50 13.81 9.34
N GLU A 201 -2.71 14.38 9.21
CA GLU A 201 -3.64 14.07 8.11
C GLU A 201 -2.95 14.27 6.75
N TYR A 202 -2.49 15.49 6.50
CA TYR A 202 -1.61 15.84 5.37
C TYR A 202 -0.17 16.02 5.86
N LYS A 203 0.80 15.70 5.01
CA LYS A 203 2.21 15.97 5.33
C LYS A 203 2.50 17.47 5.37
N ASP A 204 1.95 18.19 4.41
CA ASP A 204 2.08 19.63 4.20
C ASP A 204 0.84 20.14 3.45
N GLU A 205 0.61 21.46 3.41
CA GLU A 205 -0.54 22.04 2.69
C GLU A 205 -0.44 21.79 1.17
N GLU A 206 0.77 21.56 0.65
CA GLU A 206 0.98 21.25 -0.76
C GLU A 206 0.26 19.96 -1.19
N ASP A 207 0.20 18.93 -0.34
CA ASP A 207 -0.54 17.70 -0.66
C ASP A 207 -2.06 17.95 -0.71
N ARG A 208 -2.59 18.85 0.13
CA ARG A 208 -4.01 19.23 0.10
C ARG A 208 -4.35 20.08 -1.13
N GLU A 209 -3.48 21.02 -1.47
CA GLU A 209 -3.58 21.79 -2.71
C GLU A 209 -3.43 20.89 -3.94
N PHE A 210 -2.56 19.89 -3.89
CA PHE A 210 -2.39 18.91 -4.96
C PHE A 210 -3.70 18.17 -5.25
N ALA A 211 -4.40 17.69 -4.22
CA ALA A 211 -5.69 17.02 -4.38
C ALA A 211 -6.74 17.88 -5.08
N THR A 212 -6.97 19.09 -4.55
CA THR A 212 -7.99 20.01 -5.10
C THR A 212 -7.63 20.47 -6.51
N LYS A 213 -6.38 20.85 -6.74
CA LYS A 213 -5.91 21.34 -8.04
C LYS A 213 -5.92 20.24 -9.11
N LEU A 214 -5.49 19.03 -8.78
CA LEU A 214 -5.54 17.89 -9.71
C LEU A 214 -6.98 17.57 -10.10
N PHE A 215 -7.88 17.49 -9.12
CA PHE A 215 -9.29 17.21 -9.38
C PHE A 215 -9.96 18.29 -10.24
N ARG A 216 -9.85 19.57 -9.85
CA ARG A 216 -10.44 20.67 -10.62
C ARG A 216 -9.85 20.76 -12.02
N SER A 217 -8.52 20.67 -12.15
CA SER A 217 -7.87 20.75 -13.47
C SER A 217 -8.28 19.60 -14.39
N THR A 218 -8.53 18.41 -13.86
CA THR A 218 -9.07 17.27 -14.60
C THR A 218 -10.45 17.59 -15.17
N ILE A 219 -11.38 18.03 -14.32
CA ILE A 219 -12.77 18.27 -14.72
C ILE A 219 -12.88 19.47 -15.66
N LEU A 220 -12.24 20.60 -15.33
CA LEU A 220 -12.40 21.86 -16.07
C LEU A 220 -11.78 21.79 -17.48
N ASN A 221 -10.80 20.92 -17.70
CA ASN A 221 -10.10 20.80 -18.98
C ASN A 221 -10.37 19.47 -19.69
N ALA A 222 -11.39 18.71 -19.25
CA ALA A 222 -11.69 17.37 -19.75
C ALA A 222 -11.80 17.30 -21.29
N ASP A 223 -12.52 18.26 -21.90
CA ASP A 223 -12.66 18.33 -23.37
C ASP A 223 -11.32 18.58 -24.08
N THR A 224 -10.45 19.39 -23.47
CA THR A 224 -9.12 19.67 -24.00
C THR A 224 -8.24 18.42 -23.94
N TYR A 225 -8.28 17.69 -22.82
CA TYR A 225 -7.52 16.45 -22.67
C TYR A 225 -8.04 15.36 -23.61
N GLN A 226 -9.36 15.27 -23.79
CA GLN A 226 -9.98 14.39 -24.78
C GLN A 226 -9.48 14.70 -26.20
N ARG A 227 -9.29 15.99 -26.55
CA ARG A 227 -8.71 16.38 -27.83
C ARG A 227 -7.25 15.96 -27.97
N TYR A 228 -6.42 16.11 -26.94
CA TYR A 228 -5.03 15.63 -27.00
C TYR A 228 -4.93 14.13 -27.20
N MET A 229 -5.83 13.39 -26.55
CA MET A 229 -5.97 11.95 -26.76
C MET A 229 -6.32 11.67 -28.22
N SER A 230 -7.31 12.37 -28.79
CA SER A 230 -7.76 12.14 -30.18
C SER A 230 -6.75 12.54 -31.26
N GLU A 231 -5.98 13.61 -31.06
CA GLU A 231 -4.93 14.02 -32.00
C GLU A 231 -3.80 12.99 -32.09
N THR A 232 -3.51 12.32 -30.98
CA THR A 232 -2.42 11.34 -30.87
C THR A 232 -2.85 9.94 -31.37
N SER A 233 -4.13 9.73 -31.64
CA SER A 233 -4.72 8.41 -31.85
C SER A 233 -4.72 7.88 -33.28
N ARG A 234 -3.93 8.44 -34.19
CA ARG A 234 -3.96 8.01 -35.61
C ARG A 234 -3.78 6.50 -35.82
N ASN A 235 -3.23 5.79 -34.84
CA ASN A 235 -3.06 4.33 -34.83
C ASN A 235 -3.89 3.59 -33.75
N TRP A 236 -4.79 4.26 -33.05
CA TRP A 236 -5.45 3.74 -31.84
C TRP A 236 -6.97 3.76 -31.96
N ASP A 237 -7.60 2.60 -31.74
CA ASP A 237 -9.05 2.43 -31.79
C ASP A 237 -9.68 2.78 -30.43
N PHE A 238 -10.17 4.01 -30.29
CA PHE A 238 -10.86 4.48 -29.07
C PHE A 238 -12.13 3.72 -28.74
N SER A 239 -12.77 3.07 -29.72
CA SER A 239 -13.99 2.31 -29.46
C SER A 239 -13.74 1.08 -28.57
N ARG A 240 -12.47 0.70 -28.39
CA ARG A 240 -12.04 -0.44 -27.56
C ARG A 240 -11.58 -0.04 -26.16
N LEU A 241 -11.55 1.25 -25.84
CA LEU A 241 -11.10 1.71 -24.54
C LEU A 241 -12.17 1.51 -23.49
N ALA A 242 -11.78 0.93 -22.35
CA ALA A 242 -12.62 0.95 -21.18
C ALA A 242 -12.83 2.41 -20.75
N TYR A 243 -14.03 2.74 -20.28
CA TYR A 243 -14.32 4.09 -19.83
C TYR A 243 -13.35 4.55 -18.71
N MET A 244 -12.97 3.62 -17.82
CA MET A 244 -11.97 3.85 -16.78
C MET A 244 -10.61 4.24 -17.36
N ASP A 245 -10.19 3.67 -18.49
CA ASP A 245 -8.90 4.03 -19.13
C ASP A 245 -8.89 5.48 -19.58
N VAL A 246 -10.04 5.98 -20.09
CA VAL A 246 -10.20 7.37 -20.50
C VAL A 246 -10.06 8.30 -19.30
N VAL A 247 -10.75 7.99 -18.19
CA VAL A 247 -10.67 8.77 -16.95
C VAL A 247 -9.24 8.83 -16.42
N ILE A 248 -8.58 7.67 -16.31
CA ILE A 248 -7.19 7.58 -15.82
C ILE A 248 -6.24 8.40 -16.70
N MET A 249 -6.36 8.30 -18.02
CA MET A 249 -5.52 9.08 -18.93
C MET A 249 -5.78 10.58 -18.84
N GLN A 250 -7.04 11.01 -18.68
CA GLN A 250 -7.38 12.43 -18.50
C GLN A 250 -6.73 13.00 -17.24
N ILE A 251 -6.78 12.28 -16.12
CA ILE A 251 -6.15 12.71 -14.86
C ILE A 251 -4.62 12.74 -15.01
N ALA A 252 -4.03 11.75 -15.67
CA ALA A 252 -2.59 11.74 -15.94
C ALA A 252 -2.14 12.96 -16.76
N ILE A 253 -2.90 13.34 -17.80
CA ILE A 253 -2.64 14.54 -18.60
C ILE A 253 -2.79 15.80 -17.74
N ALA A 254 -3.83 15.86 -16.91
CA ALA A 254 -4.02 16.95 -15.97
C ALA A 254 -2.82 17.10 -15.03
N GLU A 255 -2.31 16.01 -14.46
CA GLU A 255 -1.15 16.03 -13.59
C GLU A 255 0.12 16.51 -14.33
N MET A 256 0.36 15.97 -15.52
CA MET A 256 1.53 16.32 -16.35
C MET A 256 1.58 17.82 -16.69
N LEU A 257 0.43 18.42 -17.02
CA LEU A 257 0.33 19.84 -17.39
C LEU A 257 0.28 20.79 -16.19
N THR A 258 -0.30 20.34 -15.08
CA THR A 258 -0.59 21.22 -13.93
C THR A 258 0.55 21.33 -12.93
N PHE A 259 1.36 20.26 -12.78
CA PHE A 259 2.39 20.16 -11.74
C PHE A 259 3.79 20.06 -12.37
N SER A 260 4.46 21.20 -12.55
CA SER A 260 5.77 21.29 -13.18
C SER A 260 6.89 20.54 -12.44
N ASN A 261 6.75 20.38 -11.13
CA ASN A 261 7.68 19.70 -10.24
C ASN A 261 7.61 18.16 -10.30
N ILE A 262 6.62 17.58 -10.98
CA ILE A 262 6.48 16.12 -11.11
C ILE A 262 7.01 15.68 -12.49
N PRO A 263 8.05 14.83 -12.56
CA PRO A 263 8.55 14.31 -13.83
C PRO A 263 7.48 13.51 -14.58
N VAL A 264 7.42 13.68 -15.90
CA VAL A 264 6.45 12.99 -16.77
C VAL A 264 6.47 11.47 -16.58
N SER A 265 7.66 10.87 -16.52
CA SER A 265 7.81 9.42 -16.36
C SER A 265 7.28 8.90 -15.03
N VAL A 266 7.35 9.70 -13.96
CA VAL A 266 6.78 9.34 -12.65
C VAL A 266 5.27 9.33 -12.78
N THR A 267 4.67 10.43 -13.27
CA THR A 267 3.22 10.51 -13.51
C THR A 267 2.73 9.33 -14.35
N ILE A 268 3.36 9.02 -15.49
CA ILE A 268 2.96 7.87 -16.32
C ILE A 268 2.98 6.56 -15.53
N ASN A 269 4.04 6.27 -14.78
CA ASN A 269 4.14 5.05 -14.00
C ASN A 269 3.01 4.92 -12.97
N GLU A 270 2.70 6.00 -12.23
CA GLU A 270 1.65 5.99 -11.21
C GLU A 270 0.28 5.65 -11.82
N TYR A 271 -0.10 6.30 -12.92
CA TYR A 271 -1.39 6.03 -13.57
C TYR A 271 -1.43 4.68 -14.31
N VAL A 272 -0.29 4.12 -14.68
CA VAL A 272 -0.20 2.75 -15.19
C VAL A 272 -0.47 1.71 -14.10
N GLU A 273 0.01 1.92 -12.87
CA GLU A 273 -0.32 1.05 -11.75
C GLU A 273 -1.82 1.17 -11.39
N LEU A 274 -2.37 2.39 -11.37
CA LEU A 274 -3.81 2.60 -11.16
C LEU A 274 -4.67 1.91 -12.23
N ALA A 275 -4.23 1.90 -13.48
CA ALA A 275 -4.92 1.20 -14.55
C ALA A 275 -4.97 -0.32 -14.37
N LYS A 276 -3.91 -0.92 -13.80
CA LYS A 276 -3.90 -2.36 -13.50
C LYS A 276 -4.87 -2.69 -12.36
N LEU A 277 -5.06 -1.77 -11.43
CA LEU A 277 -5.94 -1.95 -10.28
C LEU A 277 -7.41 -1.76 -10.65
N TYR A 278 -7.75 -0.72 -11.40
CA TYR A 278 -9.15 -0.29 -11.60
C TYR A 278 -9.75 -0.59 -12.97
N SER A 279 -8.95 -1.01 -13.95
CA SER A 279 -9.43 -1.22 -15.32
C SER A 279 -9.23 -2.67 -15.77
N THR A 280 -8.89 -2.90 -17.04
CA THR A 280 -8.74 -4.26 -17.59
C THR A 280 -7.31 -4.79 -17.43
N PRO A 281 -7.08 -6.11 -17.44
CA PRO A 281 -5.73 -6.68 -17.37
C PRO A 281 -4.77 -6.20 -18.48
N ARG A 282 -5.29 -5.67 -19.59
CA ARG A 282 -4.49 -5.14 -20.72
C ARG A 282 -4.27 -3.63 -20.64
N SER A 283 -4.98 -2.92 -19.76
CA SER A 283 -5.03 -1.46 -19.70
C SER A 283 -3.68 -0.83 -19.37
N GLY A 284 -2.91 -1.41 -18.43
CA GLY A 284 -1.62 -0.83 -18.03
C GLY A 284 -0.62 -0.67 -19.18
N GLY A 285 -0.46 -1.68 -20.03
CA GLY A 285 0.44 -1.60 -21.20
C GLY A 285 -0.06 -0.62 -22.26
N TYR A 286 -1.37 -0.55 -22.46
CA TYR A 286 -2.01 0.36 -23.40
C TYR A 286 -1.86 1.83 -22.98
N ILE A 287 -2.23 2.14 -21.73
CA ILE A 287 -2.17 3.48 -21.15
C ILE A 287 -0.73 4.00 -21.14
N ASN A 288 0.24 3.14 -20.80
CA ASN A 288 1.66 3.50 -20.85
C ASN A 288 2.08 4.00 -22.25
N GLY A 289 1.70 3.27 -23.30
CA GLY A 289 2.03 3.64 -24.69
C GLY A 289 1.32 4.92 -25.14
N MET A 290 0.05 5.09 -24.77
CA MET A 290 -0.72 6.29 -25.10
C MET A 290 -0.19 7.53 -24.40
N LEU A 291 0.05 7.45 -23.09
CA LEU A 291 0.55 8.59 -22.32
C LEU A 291 1.95 9.01 -22.75
N ASP A 292 2.85 8.07 -23.09
CA ASP A 292 4.18 8.41 -23.65
C ASP A 292 4.03 9.17 -24.98
N SER A 293 3.14 8.71 -25.86
CA SER A 293 2.88 9.37 -27.15
C SER A 293 2.27 10.77 -26.97
N ILE A 294 1.29 10.91 -26.08
CA ILE A 294 0.62 12.19 -25.78
C ILE A 294 1.62 13.16 -25.17
N ALA A 295 2.42 12.72 -24.20
CA ALA A 295 3.41 13.56 -23.56
C ALA A 295 4.45 14.10 -24.56
N ARG A 296 4.92 13.26 -25.50
CA ARG A 296 5.82 13.70 -26.58
C ARG A 296 5.16 14.71 -27.53
N HIS A 297 3.89 14.51 -27.88
CA HIS A 297 3.12 15.47 -28.68
C HIS A 297 2.99 16.83 -27.97
N LEU A 298 2.66 16.81 -26.68
CA LEU A 298 2.53 18.02 -25.86
C LEU A 298 3.87 18.78 -25.73
N ILE A 299 5.00 18.07 -25.63
CA ILE A 299 6.33 18.69 -25.62
C ILE A 299 6.66 19.26 -27.01
N GLY A 300 6.44 18.49 -28.07
CA GLY A 300 6.76 18.90 -29.45
C GLY A 300 5.94 20.11 -29.93
N THR A 301 4.72 20.28 -29.43
CA THR A 301 3.86 21.44 -29.72
C THR A 301 4.13 22.65 -28.81
N GLY A 302 4.98 22.51 -27.79
CA GLY A 302 5.24 23.55 -26.80
C GLY A 302 4.12 23.73 -25.77
N ALA A 303 3.10 22.85 -25.77
CA ALA A 303 2.03 22.86 -24.78
C ALA A 303 2.50 22.41 -23.38
N MET A 304 3.61 21.66 -23.31
CA MET A 304 4.24 21.23 -22.06
C MET A 304 5.76 21.46 -22.10
N MET A 305 6.27 22.27 -21.17
CA MET A 305 7.70 22.57 -21.05
C MET A 305 8.37 21.61 -20.04
N LYS A 306 8.41 20.32 -20.38
CA LYS A 306 9.09 19.27 -19.59
C LYS A 306 10.03 18.45 -20.46
N GLN A 307 11.05 17.86 -19.85
CA GLN A 307 11.95 16.93 -20.54
C GLN A 307 11.43 15.50 -20.41
N MET A 308 11.64 14.70 -21.47
CA MET A 308 11.41 13.26 -21.47
C MET A 308 12.65 12.53 -21.99
N PRO A 309 12.96 11.34 -21.46
CA PRO A 309 14.00 10.50 -22.02
C PRO A 309 13.65 10.08 -23.46
N GLU A 310 14.69 9.87 -24.26
CA GLU A 310 14.57 9.33 -25.62
C GLU A 310 13.73 8.04 -25.62
N PRO A 311 12.91 7.80 -26.66
CA PRO A 311 12.13 6.58 -26.76
C PRO A 311 13.05 5.38 -26.64
N ARG A 312 12.71 4.41 -25.79
CA ARG A 312 13.40 3.12 -25.80
C ARG A 312 13.19 2.51 -27.19
N SER A 313 14.28 2.34 -27.94
CA SER A 313 14.23 1.70 -29.26
C SER A 313 13.47 0.38 -29.14
N ARG A 314 12.34 0.25 -29.86
CA ARG A 314 11.69 -1.04 -30.02
C ARG A 314 12.74 -1.98 -30.61
N ARG A 315 13.24 -2.94 -29.83
CA ARG A 315 14.05 -4.02 -30.41
C ARG A 315 13.20 -4.66 -31.51
N PRO A 316 13.71 -4.80 -32.74
CA PRO A 316 12.98 -5.49 -33.80
C PRO A 316 12.51 -6.86 -33.28
N HIS A 317 11.28 -7.21 -33.61
CA HIS A 317 10.64 -8.46 -33.19
C HIS A 317 11.41 -9.73 -33.67
N ASP A 318 12.37 -9.56 -34.58
CA ASP A 318 13.10 -10.67 -35.23
C ASP A 318 14.29 -11.24 -34.45
N GLU A 319 14.72 -10.63 -33.34
CA GLU A 319 15.89 -11.15 -32.58
C GLU A 319 15.54 -12.16 -31.47
N ARG A 320 14.25 -12.54 -31.31
CA ARG A 320 13.88 -13.59 -30.34
C ARG A 320 14.07 -15.02 -30.87
N TRP A 321 14.48 -15.20 -32.12
CA TRP A 321 14.59 -16.52 -32.74
C TRP A 321 15.83 -16.69 -33.64
N SER A 322 16.99 -16.19 -33.21
CA SER A 322 18.29 -16.52 -33.83
C SER A 322 19.35 -16.92 -32.79
N GLY A 323 18.91 -17.63 -31.75
CA GLY A 323 19.76 -18.03 -30.63
C GLY A 323 19.67 -19.52 -30.27
N SER A 324 19.47 -20.41 -31.23
CA SER A 324 19.63 -21.85 -31.00
C SER A 324 20.35 -22.52 -32.17
N ASN A 325 21.65 -22.23 -32.29
CA ASN A 325 22.59 -23.16 -32.92
C ASN A 325 23.96 -22.96 -32.27
N ARG A 326 24.12 -23.48 -31.04
CA ARG A 326 25.46 -23.71 -30.51
C ARG A 326 26.03 -24.91 -31.24
N HIS A 327 26.89 -24.64 -32.22
CA HIS A 327 27.90 -25.60 -32.64
C HIS A 327 28.66 -26.06 -31.39
N VAL A 328 28.57 -27.36 -31.11
CA VAL A 328 29.44 -28.03 -30.13
C VAL A 328 30.85 -28.03 -30.72
N GLN A 329 31.68 -27.07 -30.29
CA GLN A 329 33.11 -27.14 -30.49
C GLN A 329 33.68 -28.16 -29.50
N VAL A 330 34.00 -29.34 -30.02
CA VAL A 330 34.80 -30.36 -29.34
C VAL A 330 36.23 -29.82 -29.23
N ASN A 331 36.70 -29.61 -28.01
CA ASN A 331 38.10 -29.27 -27.75
C ASN A 331 38.85 -30.57 -27.37
N PRO A 332 39.84 -31.04 -28.15
CA PRO A 332 40.60 -32.24 -27.81
C PRO A 332 41.87 -31.83 -27.07
N GLN A 333 42.04 -32.29 -25.81
CA GLN A 333 43.34 -32.64 -25.21
C GLN A 333 43.17 -33.00 -23.72
N ARG A 334 43.19 -34.31 -23.43
CA ARG A 334 43.85 -34.85 -22.24
C ARG A 334 44.89 -35.87 -22.74
N PRO A 335 46.13 -35.86 -22.23
CA PRO A 335 47.10 -36.89 -22.59
C PRO A 335 46.72 -38.22 -21.93
N THR A 336 46.87 -39.29 -22.69
CA THR A 336 46.75 -40.69 -22.27
C THR A 336 47.99 -41.11 -21.47
N ASP A 337 47.77 -41.70 -20.30
CA ASP A 337 48.76 -42.50 -19.61
C ASP A 337 49.06 -43.77 -20.42
N ASN A 338 50.29 -43.91 -20.92
CA ASN A 338 51.01 -45.17 -20.82
C ASN A 338 52.50 -45.04 -21.14
N GLU A 339 53.27 -45.79 -20.36
CA GLU A 339 54.61 -46.34 -20.67
C GLU A 339 55.84 -45.42 -20.50
N MET A 340 56.45 -45.53 -19.32
CA MET A 340 57.91 -45.63 -19.22
C MET A 340 58.30 -46.92 -18.50
N LEU A 341 58.83 -47.83 -19.32
CA LEU A 341 60.05 -48.61 -19.14
C LEU A 341 60.09 -49.75 -18.13
N ALA A 342 60.74 -50.80 -18.62
CA ALA A 342 60.79 -52.17 -18.16
C ALA A 342 62.07 -52.49 -17.36
N GLU A 343 62.06 -53.72 -16.83
CA GLU A 343 63.19 -54.57 -16.41
C GLU A 343 63.89 -54.26 -15.08
N GLU A 344 63.70 -55.13 -14.08
CA GLU A 344 64.65 -56.20 -13.73
C GLU A 344 64.05 -57.21 -12.73
N GLN A 345 64.68 -58.38 -12.65
CA GLN A 345 64.15 -59.73 -12.39
C GLN A 345 63.86 -60.11 -10.91
N PRO A 346 63.21 -61.27 -10.64
CA PRO A 346 63.04 -61.83 -9.30
C PRO A 346 64.02 -62.98 -9.00
N THR A 347 64.50 -63.13 -7.76
CA THR A 347 64.67 -64.43 -7.05
C THR A 347 65.24 -64.28 -5.63
N GLN A 348 64.65 -65.04 -4.67
CA GLN A 348 65.26 -65.74 -3.51
C GLN A 348 65.91 -64.86 -2.41
N GLU A 349 65.73 -65.07 -1.09
CA GLU A 349 65.26 -66.19 -0.23
C GLU A 349 64.33 -65.67 0.88
#